data_AF-A0A293MQM4-F1
#
_entry.id   AF-A0A293MQM4-F1
#
_cell.length_a   1.000
_cell.length_b   1.000
_cell.length_c   1.000
_cell.angle_alpha   90.00
_cell.angle_beta   90.00
_cell.angle_gamma   90.00
#
_symmetry.space_group_name_H-M   'P 1'
#
loop_
_entity.id
_entity.type
_entity.pdbx_description
1 polymer ?
#
loop_
_entity_poly.entity_id
_entity_poly.type
_entity_poly.pdbx_seq_one_letter_code
_entity_poly.pdbx_strand_id
1 'polypeptide(L)' 'MQTIRVSLRSHASLLMGKNTMIRKAIRGHLENNPALEKLLPHIKGNVGFVFTKEDLTDVREKILENKVTP' A
#
# COMPACT_ATOMS: atom_id res chain seq x y z
N MET A 1 -10.70 -3.95 -8.20
CA MET A 1 -10.18 -3.16 -7.05
C MET A 1 -11.24 -2.94 -5.98
N GLN A 2 -12.51 -2.64 -6.33
CA GLN A 2 -13.58 -2.51 -5.33
C GLN A 2 -13.87 -3.83 -4.61
N THR A 3 -13.88 -4.96 -5.33
CA THR A 3 -13.93 -6.32 -4.76
C THR A 3 -12.79 -6.58 -3.78
N ILE A 4 -11.54 -6.27 -4.16
CA ILE A 4 -10.37 -6.35 -3.28
C ILE A 4 -10.54 -5.50 -2.01
N ARG A 5 -11.09 -4.29 -2.12
CA ARG A 5 -11.37 -3.43 -0.94
C ARG A 5 -12.44 -4.00 -0.02
N VAL A 6 -13.42 -4.74 -0.56
CA VAL A 6 -14.44 -5.41 0.25
C VAL A 6 -13.85 -6.61 0.97
N SER A 7 -13.08 -7.44 0.26
CA SER A 7 -12.41 -8.62 0.85
C SER A 7 -11.38 -8.24 1.93
N LEU A 8 -10.63 -7.15 1.72
CA LEU A 8 -9.63 -6.68 2.68
C LEU A 8 -10.21 -5.86 3.83
N ARG A 9 -11.53 -5.65 3.86
CA ARG A 9 -12.17 -4.86 4.93
C ARG A 9 -11.83 -5.50 6.29
N SER A 10 -11.50 -4.65 7.26
CA SER A 10 -11.06 -5.00 8.61
C SER A 10 -9.65 -5.61 8.73
N HIS A 11 -9.09 -6.20 7.67
CA HIS A 11 -7.79 -6.87 7.68
C HIS A 11 -6.65 -5.95 7.16
N ALA A 12 -6.96 -5.13 6.17
CA ALA A 12 -6.01 -4.19 5.58
C ALA A 12 -6.69 -2.93 5.04
N SER A 13 -5.93 -1.85 4.96
CA SER A 13 -6.34 -0.58 4.36
C SER A 13 -5.54 -0.32 3.09
N LEU A 14 -6.22 -0.17 1.94
CA LEU A 14 -5.57 0.28 0.70
C LEU A 14 -5.57 1.81 0.62
N LEU A 15 -4.41 2.39 0.34
CA LEU A 15 -4.24 3.79 0.02
C LEU A 15 -3.70 3.93 -1.40
N MET A 16 -4.55 4.44 -2.30
CA MET A 16 -4.14 4.91 -3.62
C MET A 16 -4.00 6.43 -3.54
N GLY A 17 -2.91 6.97 -4.09
CA GLY A 17 -2.69 8.42 -4.06
C GLY A 17 -1.70 8.87 -5.13
N LYS A 18 -1.66 10.18 -5.38
CA LYS A 18 -0.72 10.76 -6.33
C LYS A 18 0.71 10.61 -5.80
N ASN A 19 1.58 9.95 -6.56
CA ASN A 19 2.98 9.68 -6.17
C ASN A 19 3.74 10.93 -5.69
N THR A 20 3.47 12.11 -6.27
CA THR A 20 4.09 13.37 -5.85
C THR A 20 3.68 13.78 -4.44
N MET A 21 2.40 13.58 -4.08
CA MET A 21 1.87 13.88 -2.75
C MET A 21 2.39 12.87 -1.72
N ILE A 22 2.43 11.59 -2.08
CA ILE A 22 2.93 10.54 -1.19
C ILE A 22 4.41 10.76 -0.86
N ARG A 23 5.24 11.05 -1.87
CA ARG A 23 6.66 11.38 -1.64
C ARG A 23 6.85 12.60 -0.74
N LYS A 24 6.02 13.64 -0.93
CA LYS A 24 6.07 14.85 -0.08
C LYS A 24 5.73 14.53 1.37
N ALA A 25 4.69 13.73 1.61
CA ALA A 25 4.28 13.33 2.96
C ALA A 25 5.35 12.46 3.64
N ILE A 26 5.93 11.49 2.92
CA ILE A 26 7.00 10.64 3.46
C ILE A 26 8.21 11.49 3.86
N ARG A 27 8.64 12.43 3.02
CA ARG A 27 9.75 13.34 3.34
C ARG A 27 9.49 14.17 4.60
N GLY A 28 8.25 14.63 4.80
CA GLY A 28 7.86 15.35 6.02
C GLY A 28 7.82 14.50 7.29
N HIS A 29 7.76 13.18 7.16
CA HIS A 29 7.76 12.23 8.29
C HIS A 29 9.09 11.49 8.48
N LEU A 30 10.14 11.84 7.73
CA LEU A 30 11.47 11.22 7.85
C LEU A 30 12.10 11.42 9.23
N GLU A 31 11.85 12.57 9.86
CA GLU A 31 12.38 12.88 11.20
C GLU A 31 11.86 11.89 12.26
N ASN A 32 10.62 11.42 12.10
CA ASN A 32 10.01 10.46 13.02
C ASN A 32 10.34 9.01 12.67
N ASN A 33 10.56 8.72 11.39
CA ASN A 33 10.88 7.37 10.94
C ASN A 33 11.79 7.40 9.69
N PRO A 34 13.13 7.34 9.88
CA PRO A 34 14.08 7.41 8.79
C PRO A 34 14.03 6.20 7.85
N ALA A 35 13.46 5.07 8.29
CA ALA A 35 13.32 3.87 7.46
C ALA A 35 12.41 4.10 6.23
N LEU A 36 11.53 5.10 6.28
CA LEU A 36 10.62 5.42 5.17
C LEU A 36 11.35 5.96 3.93
N GLU A 37 12.60 6.43 4.07
CA GLU A 37 13.38 6.92 2.93
C GLU A 37 13.60 5.84 1.88
N LYS A 38 13.79 4.59 2.32
CA LYS A 38 13.99 3.42 1.46
C LYS A 38 12.80 3.12 0.55
N LEU A 39 11.61 3.64 0.87
CA LEU A 39 10.40 3.47 0.06
C LEU A 39 10.34 4.46 -1.11
N LEU A 40 10.98 5.64 -1.01
CA LEU A 40 10.96 6.67 -2.04
C LEU A 40 11.32 6.19 -3.47
N PRO A 41 12.37 5.36 -3.67
CA PRO A 41 12.72 4.87 -5.01
C PRO A 41 11.65 3.93 -5.62
N HIS A 42 10.84 3.27 -4.80
CA HIS A 42 9.85 2.28 -5.20
C HIS A 42 8.50 2.89 -5.61
N ILE A 43 8.24 4.16 -5.27
CA ILE A 43 6.95 4.83 -5.55
C ILE A 43 6.96 5.38 -6.99
N LYS A 44 7.06 4.53 -8.02
CA LYS A 44 7.10 4.96 -9.43
C LYS A 44 6.07 4.19 -10.26
N GLY A 45 5.41 4.87 -11.20
CA GLY A 45 4.33 4.26 -11.99
C GLY A 45 2.99 4.19 -11.25
N ASN A 46 2.16 3.20 -11.57
CA ASN A 46 0.86 2.99 -10.93
C ASN A 46 1.04 2.09 -9.69
N VAL A 47 1.30 2.71 -8.54
CA VAL A 47 1.59 2.02 -7.27
C VAL A 47 0.64 2.54 -6.19
N GLY A 48 0.28 1.68 -5.25
CA GLY A 48 -0.49 2.00 -4.06
C GLY A 48 0.09 1.32 -2.82
N PHE A 49 -0.34 1.78 -1.66
CA PHE A 49 0.07 1.20 -0.37
C PHE A 49 -1.03 0.30 0.17
N VAL A 50 -0.62 -0.82 0.75
CA VAL A 50 -1.47 -1.69 1.57
C VAL A 50 -0.93 -1.61 2.99
N PHE A 51 -1.73 -1.12 3.91
CA PHE A 51 -1.41 -1.09 5.33
C PHE A 51 -2.14 -2.23 6.01
N THR A 52 -1.41 -3.10 6.69
CA THR A 52 -1.97 -4.19 7.48
C THR A 52 -1.20 -4.32 8.79
N LYS A 53 -1.86 -4.87 9.81
CA LYS A 53 -1.24 -5.30 11.07
C LYS A 53 -1.18 -6.82 11.19
N GLU A 54 -1.70 -7.54 10.19
CA GLU A 54 -1.78 -8.99 10.14
C GLU A 54 -0.60 -9.58 9.37
N ASP A 55 -0.60 -10.90 9.23
CA ASP A 55 0.42 -11.62 8.49
C ASP A 55 0.43 -11.24 7.00
N LEU A 56 1.64 -10.95 6.52
CA LEU A 56 1.88 -10.50 5.15
C LEU A 56 1.51 -11.58 4.12
N THR A 57 1.65 -12.85 4.49
CA THR A 57 1.34 -14.01 3.65
C THR A 57 -0.15 -14.06 3.33
N ASP A 58 -0.99 -13.94 4.36
CA ASP A 58 -2.45 -14.03 4.26
C ASP A 58 -3.01 -12.85 3.46
N VAL A 59 -2.51 -11.64 3.72
CA VAL A 59 -2.93 -10.44 2.98
C VAL A 59 -2.54 -10.55 1.51
N ARG A 60 -1.37 -11.11 1.21
CA ARG A 60 -0.94 -11.35 -0.17
C ARG A 60 -1.82 -12.36 -0.88
N GLU A 61 -2.19 -13.44 -0.21
CA GLU A 61 -3.08 -14.47 -0.76
C GLU A 61 -4.47 -13.89 -1.07
N LYS A 62 -5.08 -13.19 -0.10
CA LYS A 62 -6.37 -12.50 -0.31
C LYS A 62 -6.35 -11.52 -1.48
N ILE A 63 -5.23 -10.80 -1.68
CA ILE A 63 -5.08 -9.89 -2.83
C ILE A 63 -5.00 -10.66 -4.15
N LEU A 64 -4.29 -11.80 -4.18
CA LEU A 64 -4.10 -12.62 -5.37
C LEU A 64 -5.37 -13.39 -5.77
N GLU A 65 -6.13 -13.90 -4.80
CA GLU A 65 -7.41 -14.58 -5.03
C GLU A 65 -8.43 -13.66 -5.71
N ASN A 66 -8.41 -12.38 -5.33
CA ASN A 66 -9.30 -11.36 -5.89
C ASN A 66 -8.70 -10.65 -7.11
N LYS A 67 -7.59 -11.17 -7.67
CA LYS A 67 -7.00 -10.65 -8.90
C LYS A 67 -7.95 -10.94 -10.06
N VAL A 68 -8.55 -9.89 -10.59
CA VAL A 68 -9.40 -9.96 -11.77
C VAL A 68 -8.48 -10.23 -12.97
N THR A 69 -8.41 -11.48 -13.41
CA THR A 69 -7.85 -11.83 -14.71
C THR A 69 -8.73 -11.23 -15.80
N PRO A 70 -8.17 -10.59 -16.84
CA PRO A 70 -8.92 -10.24 -18.04
C PRO A 70 -9.44 -11.48 -18.77
#